data_AF-A0A8J7JXU8-F1
#
_entry.id   AF-A0A8J7JXU8-F1
#
_cell.length_a   1.000
_cell.length_b   1.000
_cell.length_c   1.000
_cell.angle_alpha   90.00
_cell.angle_beta   90.00
_cell.angle_gamma   90.00
#
_symmetry.space_group_name_H-M   'P 1'
#
loop_
_entity.id
_entity.type
_entity.pdbx_description
1 polymer ?
#
loop_
_entity_poly.entity_id
_entity_poly.type
_entity_poly.pdbx_seq_one_letter_code
_entity_poly.pdbx_strand_id
1 'polypeptide(L)'
;MRRVSISSISIAFAIFALVVCCHNLFFSSDAAIKTQALYWFYAAFISAIIPYLGEVAVYIKTIKVGGSGIEIALNEVKEEIQKIEAKVEKLDTKLLQALEQVQKNEAALSEQAREIRKQNYDSWTINVLGKMSSQERLATQESFTRNHLKREGVEMVQLKNMLSQLGYYQGNIDELFTHELVQAIEKFQSENGSEIPDGIVGSMTLARIAALLDR
;
A
#
# COMPACT_ATOMS: atom_id res chain seq x y z
N MET A 1 38.65 3.80 -53.78
CA MET A 1 37.88 2.52 -53.79
C MET A 1 36.54 2.76 -53.10
N ARG A 2 35.41 2.70 -53.82
CA ARG A 2 34.07 2.89 -53.24
C ARG A 2 33.76 1.69 -52.34
N ARG A 3 33.55 1.92 -51.03
CA ARG A 3 33.02 0.89 -50.13
C ARG A 3 31.58 0.59 -50.55
N VAL A 4 31.32 -0.63 -51.04
CA VAL A 4 29.94 -1.08 -51.29
C VAL A 4 29.32 -1.40 -49.92
N SER A 5 28.13 -0.85 -49.64
CA SER A 5 27.45 -1.12 -48.37
C SER A 5 26.95 -2.57 -48.36
N ILE A 6 27.00 -3.22 -47.20
CA ILE A 6 26.49 -4.59 -47.00
C ILE A 6 25.02 -4.70 -47.44
N SER A 7 24.24 -3.62 -47.26
CA SER A 7 22.86 -3.50 -47.74
C SER A 7 22.75 -3.62 -49.27
N SER A 8 23.60 -2.92 -50.01
CA SER A 8 23.60 -2.97 -51.48
C SER A 8 23.95 -4.37 -52.04
N ILE A 9 24.85 -5.09 -51.38
CA ILE A 9 25.22 -6.47 -51.75
C ILE A 9 24.06 -7.43 -51.45
N SER A 10 23.43 -7.30 -50.29
CA SER A 10 22.31 -8.14 -49.84
C SER A 10 21.07 -7.99 -50.73
N ILE A 11 20.77 -6.76 -51.16
CA ILE A 11 19.65 -6.46 -52.08
C ILE A 11 19.94 -7.00 -53.48
N ALA A 12 21.17 -6.81 -53.99
CA ALA A 12 21.55 -7.34 -55.30
C ALA A 12 21.43 -8.89 -55.34
N PHE A 13 21.85 -9.57 -54.26
CA PHE A 13 21.68 -11.01 -54.13
C PHE A 13 20.20 -11.43 -54.04
N ALA A 14 19.36 -10.68 -53.31
CA ALA A 14 17.93 -10.95 -53.21
C ALA A 14 17.23 -10.85 -54.58
N ILE A 15 17.55 -9.82 -55.37
CA ILE A 15 17.02 -9.63 -56.73
C ILE A 15 17.44 -10.80 -57.62
N PHE A 16 18.71 -11.18 -57.59
CA PHE A 16 19.21 -12.31 -58.37
C PHE A 16 18.49 -13.62 -58.00
N ALA A 17 18.38 -13.91 -56.70
CA ALA A 17 17.68 -15.10 -56.19
C ALA A 17 16.19 -15.12 -56.61
N LEU A 18 15.51 -13.98 -56.59
CA LEU A 18 14.13 -13.85 -57.05
C LEU A 18 13.99 -14.10 -58.56
N VAL A 19 14.91 -13.56 -59.37
CA VAL A 19 14.93 -13.78 -60.82
C VAL A 19 15.12 -15.27 -61.15
N VAL A 20 16.05 -15.94 -60.45
CA VAL A 20 16.29 -17.39 -60.60
C VAL A 20 15.06 -18.19 -60.16
N CYS A 21 14.42 -17.82 -59.05
CA CYS A 21 13.17 -18.40 -58.59
C CYS A 21 12.06 -18.31 -59.65
N CYS A 22 11.77 -17.10 -60.13
CA CYS A 22 10.72 -16.86 -61.12
C CYS A 22 11.02 -17.58 -62.44
N HIS A 23 12.26 -17.53 -62.93
CA HIS A 23 12.64 -18.22 -64.15
C HIS A 23 12.40 -19.74 -64.04
N ASN A 24 12.83 -20.35 -62.94
CA ASN A 24 12.68 -21.80 -62.72
C ASN A 24 11.22 -22.22 -62.50
N LEU A 25 10.39 -21.38 -61.86
CA LEU A 25 8.96 -21.66 -61.66
C LEU A 25 8.15 -21.62 -62.96
N PHE A 26 8.42 -20.64 -63.83
CA PHE A 26 7.60 -20.38 -65.03
C PHE A 26 8.09 -21.07 -66.30
N PHE A 27 9.40 -21.32 -66.44
CA PHE A 27 9.99 -21.84 -67.69
C PHE A 27 10.46 -23.30 -67.59
N SER A 28 10.54 -23.89 -66.39
CA SER A 28 10.85 -25.31 -66.23
C SER A 28 9.59 -26.16 -66.16
N SER A 29 9.56 -27.30 -66.86
CA SER A 29 8.52 -28.33 -66.73
C SER A 29 8.87 -29.40 -65.69
N ASP A 30 10.11 -29.42 -65.19
CA ASP A 30 10.62 -30.41 -64.24
C ASP A 30 10.19 -30.08 -62.80
N ALA A 31 9.56 -31.04 -62.12
CA ALA A 31 9.06 -30.89 -60.75
C ALA A 31 10.17 -30.67 -59.73
N ALA A 32 11.34 -31.31 -59.86
CA ALA A 32 12.46 -31.13 -58.94
C ALA A 32 13.05 -29.71 -59.04
N ILE A 33 13.10 -29.15 -60.25
CA ILE A 33 13.57 -27.77 -60.48
C ILE A 33 12.58 -26.75 -59.91
N LYS A 34 11.28 -27.03 -59.97
CA LYS A 34 10.26 -26.19 -59.31
C LYS A 34 10.36 -26.23 -57.78
N THR A 35 10.67 -27.37 -57.19
CA THR A 35 10.98 -27.46 -55.75
C THR A 35 12.23 -26.66 -55.39
N GLN A 36 13.26 -26.69 -56.25
CA GLN A 36 14.47 -25.89 -56.09
C GLN A 36 14.19 -24.37 -56.12
N ALA A 37 13.23 -23.94 -56.94
CA ALA A 37 12.82 -22.53 -57.01
C ALA A 37 12.27 -22.00 -55.68
N LEU A 38 11.62 -22.86 -54.88
CA LEU A 38 11.13 -22.48 -53.55
C LEU A 38 12.28 -22.12 -52.60
N TYR A 39 13.43 -22.81 -52.69
CA TYR A 39 14.62 -22.44 -51.91
C TYR A 39 15.20 -21.09 -52.36
N TRP A 40 15.16 -20.77 -53.65
CA TRP A 40 15.57 -19.46 -54.17
C TRP A 40 14.62 -18.34 -53.72
N PHE A 41 13.31 -18.63 -53.59
CA PHE A 41 12.35 -17.71 -52.99
C PHE A 41 12.70 -17.40 -51.53
N TYR A 42 12.94 -18.44 -50.71
CA TYR A 42 13.33 -18.24 -49.31
C TYR A 42 14.68 -17.51 -49.17
N ALA A 43 15.67 -17.81 -50.02
CA ALA A 43 16.95 -17.12 -50.04
C ALA A 43 16.81 -15.62 -50.37
N ALA A 44 15.94 -15.27 -51.33
CA ALA A 44 15.62 -13.88 -51.66
C ALA A 44 14.98 -13.14 -50.48
N PHE A 45 14.00 -13.78 -49.82
CA PHE A 45 13.31 -13.22 -48.67
C PHE A 45 14.24 -12.95 -47.49
N ILE A 46 15.07 -13.93 -47.12
CA ILE A 46 16.04 -13.78 -46.02
C ILE A 46 17.07 -12.70 -46.34
N SER A 47 17.63 -12.67 -47.55
CA SER A 47 18.63 -11.68 -47.95
C SER A 47 18.08 -10.25 -48.00
N ALA A 48 16.79 -10.08 -48.28
CA ALA A 48 16.14 -8.77 -48.23
C ALA A 48 15.96 -8.26 -46.79
N ILE A 49 15.85 -9.16 -45.80
CA ILE A 49 15.64 -8.82 -44.39
C ILE A 49 16.95 -8.51 -43.66
N ILE A 50 18.07 -9.15 -44.02
CA ILE A 50 19.38 -9.02 -43.35
C ILE A 50 19.79 -7.56 -43.04
N PRO A 51 19.66 -6.58 -43.96
CA PRO A 51 20.05 -5.20 -43.69
C PRO A 51 19.26 -4.55 -42.54
N TYR A 52 18.01 -4.94 -42.35
CA TYR A 52 17.12 -4.38 -41.33
C TYR A 52 17.31 -5.02 -39.95
N LEU A 53 17.88 -6.22 -39.88
CA LEU A 53 18.17 -6.89 -38.59
C LEU A 53 19.16 -6.08 -37.73
N GLY A 54 20.10 -5.36 -38.36
CA GLY A 54 21.03 -4.48 -37.66
C GLY A 54 20.33 -3.28 -36.99
N GLU A 55 19.35 -2.67 -37.67
CA GLU A 55 18.56 -1.56 -37.12
C GLU A 55 17.65 -2.02 -35.98
N VAL A 56 17.02 -3.20 -36.11
CA VAL A 56 16.22 -3.82 -35.05
C VAL A 56 17.08 -4.13 -33.83
N ALA A 57 18.31 -4.63 -34.00
CA ALA A 57 19.23 -4.89 -32.90
C ALA A 57 19.65 -3.61 -32.15
N VAL A 58 19.84 -2.49 -32.87
CA VAL A 58 20.11 -1.18 -32.27
C VAL A 58 18.90 -0.68 -31.47
N TYR A 59 17.69 -0.81 -32.02
CA TYR A 59 16.44 -0.43 -31.34
C TYR A 59 16.18 -1.27 -30.07
N ILE A 60 16.47 -2.58 -30.11
CA ILE A 60 16.41 -3.46 -28.94
C ILE A 60 17.45 -3.04 -27.88
N LYS A 61 18.64 -2.62 -28.30
CA LYS A 61 19.71 -2.16 -27.39
C LYS A 61 19.33 -0.83 -26.72
N THR A 62 18.73 0.12 -27.44
CA THR A 62 18.23 1.37 -26.85
C THR A 62 17.04 1.15 -25.91
N ILE A 63 16.15 0.19 -26.19
CA ILE A 63 15.10 -0.24 -25.24
C ILE A 63 15.72 -0.84 -23.97
N LYS A 64 16.77 -1.66 -24.09
CA LYS A 64 17.52 -2.18 -22.94
C LYS A 64 18.21 -1.09 -22.11
N VAL A 65 18.79 -0.07 -22.76
CA VAL A 65 19.41 1.08 -22.06
C VAL A 65 18.33 1.99 -21.45
N GLY A 66 17.16 2.14 -22.09
CA GLY A 66 15.97 2.79 -21.53
C GLY A 66 15.36 2.04 -20.33
N GLY A 67 15.61 0.73 -20.21
CA GLY A 67 15.30 -0.06 -19.02
C GLY A 67 16.10 0.36 -17.78
N SER A 68 17.28 0.96 -17.94
CA SER A 68 18.09 1.43 -16.80
C SER A 68 17.44 2.61 -16.06
N GLY A 69 16.74 3.51 -16.77
CA GLY A 69 16.04 4.63 -16.12
C GLY A 69 14.84 4.14 -15.30
N ILE A 70 14.12 3.14 -15.80
CA ILE A 70 13.02 2.49 -15.06
C ILE A 70 13.56 1.71 -13.86
N GLU A 71 14.69 1.00 -14.03
CA GLU A 71 15.33 0.24 -12.95
C GLU A 71 15.87 1.16 -11.84
N ILE A 72 16.45 2.31 -12.20
CA ILE A 72 16.87 3.35 -11.24
C ILE A 72 15.65 3.91 -10.50
N ALA A 73 14.60 4.34 -11.21
CA ALA A 73 13.39 4.86 -10.59
C ALA A 73 12.70 3.82 -9.68
N LEU A 74 12.70 2.54 -10.08
CA LEU A 74 12.19 1.44 -9.28
C LEU A 74 13.03 1.25 -8.01
N ASN A 75 14.35 1.39 -8.09
CA ASN A 75 15.23 1.29 -6.93
C ASN A 75 15.05 2.47 -5.97
N GLU A 76 14.91 3.71 -6.49
CA GLU A 76 14.58 4.89 -5.68
C GLU A 76 13.24 4.73 -4.95
N VAL A 77 12.21 4.26 -5.66
CA VAL A 77 10.89 3.97 -5.06
C VAL A 77 11.00 2.87 -4.00
N LYS A 78 11.78 1.81 -4.23
CA LYS A 78 12.01 0.75 -3.23
C LYS A 78 12.70 1.29 -1.98
N GLU A 79 13.70 2.15 -2.13
CA GLU A 79 14.37 2.77 -0.99
C GLU A 79 13.41 3.66 -0.17
N GLU A 80 12.53 4.42 -0.84
CA GLU A 80 11.49 5.20 -0.15
C GLU A 80 10.47 4.32 0.55
N ILE A 81 10.03 3.21 -0.07
CA ILE A 81 9.16 2.21 0.57
C ILE A 81 9.83 1.64 1.83
N GLN A 82 11.10 1.25 1.76
CA GLN A 82 11.84 0.73 2.93
C GLN A 82 11.92 1.76 4.06
N LYS A 83 12.15 3.04 3.75
CA LYS A 83 12.13 4.12 4.74
C LYS A 83 10.76 4.30 5.38
N ILE A 84 9.68 4.14 4.60
CA ILE A 84 8.31 4.21 5.09
C ILE A 84 8.01 3.02 6.00
N GLU A 85 8.35 1.80 5.58
CA GLU A 85 8.16 0.57 6.37
C GLU A 85 8.87 0.67 7.73
N ALA A 86 10.13 1.12 7.75
CA ALA A 86 10.88 1.31 9.00
C ALA A 86 10.24 2.38 9.92
N LYS A 87 9.63 3.43 9.35
CA LYS A 87 8.89 4.43 10.13
C LYS A 87 7.59 3.86 10.69
N VAL A 88 6.86 3.05 9.91
CA VAL A 88 5.64 2.37 10.35
C VAL A 88 5.95 1.43 11.51
N GLU A 89 6.96 0.56 11.37
CA GLU A 89 7.39 -0.35 12.45
C GLU A 89 7.75 0.40 13.74
N LYS A 90 8.46 1.53 13.61
CA LYS A 90 8.81 2.37 14.77
C LYS A 90 7.58 2.99 15.42
N LEU A 91 6.57 3.41 14.64
CA LEU A 91 5.32 3.95 15.17
C LEU A 91 4.50 2.87 15.88
N ASP A 92 4.42 1.67 15.31
CA ASP A 92 3.73 0.54 15.91
C ASP A 92 4.37 0.13 17.23
N THR A 93 5.71 0.08 17.27
CA THR A 93 6.46 -0.22 18.51
C THR A 93 6.16 0.79 19.62
N LYS A 94 6.09 2.09 19.28
CA LYS A 94 5.77 3.14 20.27
C LYS A 94 4.36 3.00 20.82
N LEU A 95 3.39 2.70 19.95
CA LEU A 95 2.01 2.46 20.37
C LEU A 95 1.93 1.26 21.32
N LEU A 96 2.57 0.14 20.97
CA LEU A 96 2.60 -1.05 21.83
C LEU A 96 3.21 -0.75 23.20
N GLN A 97 4.33 -0.02 23.24
CA GLN A 97 4.96 0.39 24.50
C GLN A 97 4.04 1.29 25.35
N ALA A 98 3.33 2.23 24.72
CA ALA A 98 2.37 3.09 25.40
C ALA A 98 1.21 2.28 26.02
N LEU A 99 0.62 1.36 25.24
CA LEU A 99 -0.47 0.51 25.70
C LEU A 99 -0.04 -0.44 26.83
N GLU A 100 1.15 -1.04 26.73
CA GLU A 100 1.72 -1.87 27.79
C GLU A 100 1.93 -1.07 29.08
N GLN A 101 2.42 0.17 28.98
CA GLN A 101 2.61 1.04 30.15
C GLN A 101 1.28 1.40 30.80
N VAL A 102 0.24 1.69 30.01
CA VAL A 102 -1.12 1.95 30.50
C VAL A 102 -1.66 0.74 31.26
N GLN A 103 -1.55 -0.46 30.70
CA GLN A 103 -1.95 -1.70 31.38
C GLN A 103 -1.18 -1.91 32.70
N LYS A 104 0.13 -1.69 32.71
CA LYS A 104 0.96 -1.79 33.94
C LYS A 104 0.52 -0.79 35.01
N ASN A 105 0.26 0.45 34.62
CA ASN A 105 -0.19 1.51 35.53
C ASN A 105 -1.55 1.15 36.14
N GLU A 106 -2.49 0.66 35.33
CA GLU A 106 -3.80 0.22 35.80
C GLU A 106 -3.70 -1.02 36.70
N ALA A 107 -2.85 -1.99 36.35
CA ALA A 107 -2.60 -3.19 37.14
C ALA A 107 -2.00 -2.90 38.51
N ALA A 108 -1.19 -1.83 38.64
CA ALA A 108 -0.56 -1.43 39.90
C ALA A 108 -1.52 -0.79 40.91
N LEU A 109 -2.71 -0.35 40.49
CA LEU A 109 -3.72 0.23 41.39
C LEU A 109 -4.31 -0.83 42.33
N SER A 110 -4.47 -0.48 43.60
CA SER A 110 -5.25 -1.30 44.54
C SER A 110 -6.73 -1.31 44.15
N GLU A 111 -7.43 -2.38 44.50
CA GLU A 111 -8.85 -2.53 44.20
C GLU A 111 -9.70 -1.41 44.82
N GLN A 112 -9.38 -1.02 46.06
CA GLN A 112 -10.04 0.11 46.72
C GLN A 112 -9.85 1.42 45.95
N ALA A 113 -8.65 1.68 45.41
CA ALA A 113 -8.39 2.88 44.62
C ALA A 113 -9.16 2.87 43.29
N ARG A 114 -9.29 1.70 42.64
CA ARG A 114 -10.07 1.56 41.40
C ARG A 114 -11.55 1.83 41.66
N GLU A 115 -12.10 1.31 42.75
CA GLU A 115 -13.51 1.47 43.10
C GLU A 115 -13.84 2.93 43.47
N ILE A 116 -13.02 3.59 44.30
CA ILE A 116 -13.19 5.01 44.62
C ILE A 116 -13.15 5.86 43.34
N ARG A 117 -12.21 5.56 42.43
CA ARG A 117 -12.10 6.27 41.16
C ARG A 117 -13.34 6.06 40.29
N LYS A 118 -13.84 4.82 40.19
CA LYS A 118 -15.07 4.49 39.46
C LYS A 118 -16.27 5.29 39.99
N GLN A 119 -16.49 5.27 41.31
CA GLN A 119 -17.57 6.02 41.96
C GLN A 119 -17.48 7.53 41.72
N ASN A 120 -16.27 8.09 41.75
CA ASN A 120 -16.05 9.51 41.44
C ASN A 120 -16.40 9.83 39.99
N TYR A 121 -16.02 8.97 39.03
CA TYR A 121 -16.38 9.16 37.62
C TYR A 121 -17.88 9.02 37.40
N ASP A 122 -18.52 7.98 37.95
CA ASP A 122 -19.97 7.76 37.86
C ASP A 122 -20.75 8.97 38.38
N SER A 123 -20.34 9.49 39.55
CA SER A 123 -20.92 10.68 40.15
C SER A 123 -20.74 11.92 39.28
N TRP A 124 -19.55 12.14 38.72
CA TRP A 124 -19.29 13.28 37.82
C TRP A 124 -20.09 13.16 36.52
N THR A 125 -20.16 11.98 35.93
CA THR A 125 -20.90 11.72 34.69
C THR A 125 -22.39 12.02 34.87
N ILE A 126 -23.00 11.59 35.97
CA ILE A 126 -24.42 11.89 36.24
C ILE A 126 -24.64 13.37 36.56
N ASN A 127 -23.83 13.94 37.45
CA ASN A 127 -24.14 15.25 38.04
C ASN A 127 -23.63 16.43 37.25
N VAL A 128 -22.63 16.23 36.39
CA VAL A 128 -21.97 17.26 35.59
C VAL A 128 -22.21 16.99 34.11
N LEU A 129 -21.66 15.89 33.56
CA LEU A 129 -21.72 15.63 32.12
C LEU A 129 -23.16 15.44 31.62
N GLY A 130 -24.00 14.74 32.39
CA GLY A 130 -25.41 14.49 32.08
C GLY A 130 -26.30 15.73 32.11
N LYS A 131 -25.82 16.86 32.66
CA LYS A 131 -26.56 18.12 32.72
C LYS A 131 -26.13 19.14 31.66
N MET A 132 -25.06 18.85 30.91
CA MET A 132 -24.56 19.72 29.85
C MET A 132 -25.44 19.67 28.60
N SER A 133 -25.40 20.72 27.78
CA SER A 133 -25.93 20.65 26.42
C SER A 133 -25.13 19.67 25.56
N SER A 134 -25.71 19.20 24.45
CA SER A 134 -25.03 18.25 23.56
C SER A 134 -23.69 18.78 23.02
N GLN A 135 -23.59 20.08 22.72
CA GLN A 135 -22.32 20.65 22.23
C GLN A 135 -21.27 20.76 23.34
N GLU A 136 -21.66 21.21 24.54
CA GLU A 136 -20.74 21.30 25.69
C GLU A 136 -20.24 19.92 26.12
N ARG A 137 -21.13 18.92 26.11
CA ARG A 137 -20.79 17.53 26.41
C ARG A 137 -19.77 17.00 25.41
N LEU A 138 -20.00 17.17 24.10
CA LEU A 138 -19.06 16.72 23.07
C LEU A 138 -17.69 17.37 23.23
N ALA A 139 -17.64 18.69 23.41
CA ALA A 139 -16.38 19.42 23.59
C ALA A 139 -15.63 18.99 24.87
N THR A 140 -16.38 18.71 25.94
CA THR A 140 -15.84 18.20 27.20
C THR A 140 -15.25 16.79 27.02
N GLN A 141 -16.02 15.87 26.40
CA GLN A 141 -15.57 14.51 26.11
C GLN A 141 -14.33 14.49 25.21
N GLU A 142 -14.31 15.36 24.19
CA GLU A 142 -13.16 15.55 23.31
C GLU A 142 -11.93 16.01 24.10
N SER A 143 -12.07 17.08 24.89
CA SER A 143 -10.97 17.66 25.65
C SER A 143 -10.34 16.64 26.60
N PHE A 144 -11.16 15.95 27.40
CA PHE A 144 -10.67 14.93 28.32
C PHE A 144 -10.02 13.75 27.60
N THR A 145 -10.64 13.26 26.52
CA THR A 145 -10.07 12.17 25.73
C THR A 145 -8.72 12.56 25.13
N ARG A 146 -8.63 13.72 24.46
CA ARG A 146 -7.37 14.20 23.87
C ARG A 146 -6.27 14.40 24.92
N ASN A 147 -6.61 14.99 26.06
CA ASN A 147 -5.65 15.19 27.15
C ASN A 147 -5.11 13.86 27.66
N HIS A 148 -5.98 12.85 27.76
CA HIS A 148 -5.60 11.53 28.19
C HIS A 148 -4.71 10.83 27.16
N LEU A 149 -5.15 10.76 25.90
CA LEU A 149 -4.41 10.17 24.79
C LEU A 149 -3.00 10.78 24.67
N LYS A 150 -2.90 12.11 24.71
CA LYS A 150 -1.62 12.83 24.68
C LYS A 150 -0.70 12.44 25.84
N ARG A 151 -1.24 12.26 27.04
CA ARG A 151 -0.47 11.88 28.23
C ARG A 151 0.08 10.46 28.11
N GLU A 152 -0.71 9.55 27.55
CA GLU A 152 -0.31 8.16 27.33
C GLU A 152 0.49 7.95 26.04
N GLY A 153 0.67 8.99 25.21
CA GLY A 153 1.42 8.90 23.95
C GLY A 153 0.67 8.17 22.84
N VAL A 154 -0.67 8.23 22.87
CA VAL A 154 -1.56 7.65 21.86
C VAL A 154 -2.19 8.78 21.04
N GLU A 155 -2.33 8.59 19.74
CA GLU A 155 -2.96 9.54 18.82
C GLU A 155 -4.45 9.22 18.61
N MET A 156 -5.25 10.22 18.22
CA MET A 156 -6.70 10.03 17.99
C MET A 156 -6.97 8.99 16.90
N VAL A 157 -6.20 9.04 15.82
CA VAL A 157 -6.27 8.07 14.72
C VAL A 157 -5.99 6.64 15.21
N GLN A 158 -5.06 6.46 16.14
CA GLN A 158 -4.76 5.14 16.72
C GLN A 158 -5.94 4.63 17.56
N LEU A 159 -6.54 5.48 18.40
CA LEU A 159 -7.75 5.13 19.15
C LEU A 159 -8.87 4.65 18.22
N LYS A 160 -9.15 5.41 17.17
CA LYS A 160 -10.20 5.05 16.20
C LYS A 160 -9.92 3.75 15.48
N ASN A 161 -8.67 3.51 15.08
CA ASN A 161 -8.25 2.24 14.49
C ASN A 161 -8.47 1.07 15.46
N MET A 162 -8.08 1.23 16.72
CA MET A 162 -8.27 0.21 17.75
C MET A 162 -9.76 -0.10 17.97
N LEU A 163 -10.61 0.93 18.09
CA LEU A 163 -12.05 0.73 18.21
C LEU A 163 -12.67 0.10 16.94
N SER A 164 -12.14 0.40 15.77
CA SER A 164 -12.59 -0.21 14.51
C SER A 164 -12.20 -1.67 14.41
N GLN A 165 -10.96 -2.03 14.77
CA GLN A 165 -10.50 -3.41 14.84
C GLN A 165 -11.34 -4.25 15.81
N LEU A 166 -11.75 -3.66 16.93
CA LEU A 166 -12.65 -4.29 17.90
C LEU A 166 -14.13 -4.28 17.46
N GLY A 167 -14.47 -3.70 16.31
CA GLY A 167 -15.82 -3.71 15.73
C GLY A 167 -16.78 -2.64 16.29
N TYR A 168 -16.27 -1.67 17.06
CA TYR A 168 -17.07 -0.61 17.68
C TYR A 168 -17.21 0.65 16.83
N TYR A 169 -16.23 0.94 15.97
CA TYR A 169 -16.21 2.17 15.17
C TYR A 169 -16.11 1.88 13.66
N GLN A 170 -17.02 2.49 12.89
CA GLN A 170 -17.12 2.33 11.43
C GLN A 170 -17.00 3.66 10.67
N GLY A 171 -16.81 4.76 11.40
CA GLY A 171 -16.67 6.10 10.82
C GLY A 171 -15.25 6.39 10.32
N ASN A 172 -15.00 7.65 9.98
CA ASN A 172 -13.72 8.09 9.42
C ASN A 172 -12.57 8.00 10.44
N ILE A 173 -11.45 7.43 9.99
CA ILE A 173 -10.17 7.36 10.71
C ILE A 173 -9.38 8.65 10.45
N ASP A 174 -9.83 9.74 11.06
CA ASP A 174 -9.21 11.07 11.02
C ASP A 174 -9.00 11.62 12.45
N GLU A 175 -8.49 12.85 12.56
CA GLU A 175 -8.26 13.51 13.84
C GLU A 175 -9.54 14.08 14.51
N LEU A 176 -10.73 14.01 13.88
CA LEU A 176 -11.93 14.69 14.39
C LEU A 176 -12.63 13.90 15.49
N PHE A 177 -13.05 14.56 16.57
CA PHE A 177 -13.84 13.93 17.63
C PHE A 177 -15.33 14.19 17.40
N THR A 178 -16.08 13.16 16.98
CA THR A 178 -17.47 13.29 16.53
C THR A 178 -18.45 12.58 17.47
N HIS A 179 -19.74 12.89 17.36
CA HIS A 179 -20.78 12.17 18.11
C HIS A 179 -20.81 10.66 17.79
N GLU A 180 -20.50 10.27 16.54
CA GLU A 180 -20.39 8.86 16.15
C GLU A 180 -19.26 8.16 16.91
N LEU A 181 -18.11 8.83 17.08
CA LEU A 181 -17.02 8.32 17.89
C LEU A 181 -17.43 8.20 19.36
N VAL A 182 -18.14 9.18 19.92
CA VAL A 182 -18.67 9.10 21.29
C VAL A 182 -19.56 7.88 21.47
N GLN A 183 -20.48 7.63 20.54
CA GLN A 183 -21.35 6.45 20.58
C GLN A 183 -20.55 5.14 20.54
N ALA A 184 -19.50 5.08 19.73
CA ALA A 184 -18.61 3.92 19.69
C ALA A 184 -17.87 3.72 21.03
N ILE A 185 -17.39 4.79 21.65
CA ILE A 185 -16.73 4.74 22.97
C ILE A 185 -17.73 4.31 24.05
N GLU A 186 -18.93 4.90 24.10
CA GLU A 186 -19.96 4.56 25.08
C GLU A 186 -20.40 3.09 24.94
N LYS A 187 -20.56 2.61 23.69
CA LYS A 187 -20.84 1.20 23.41
C LYS A 187 -19.70 0.29 23.88
N PHE A 188 -18.46 0.64 23.56
CA PHE A 188 -17.30 -0.11 24.04
C PHE A 188 -17.26 -0.18 25.58
N GLN A 189 -17.43 0.96 26.25
CA GLN A 189 -17.41 1.06 27.71
C GLN A 189 -18.50 0.20 28.36
N SER A 190 -19.73 0.30 27.86
CA SER A 190 -20.87 -0.46 28.40
C SER A 190 -20.71 -1.97 28.23
N GLU A 191 -20.23 -2.44 27.08
CA GLU A 191 -19.96 -3.87 26.84
C GLU A 191 -18.75 -4.39 27.63
N ASN A 192 -17.92 -3.49 28.17
CA ASN A 192 -16.68 -3.83 28.88
C ASN A 192 -16.68 -3.46 30.36
N GLY A 193 -17.86 -3.37 30.98
CA GLY A 193 -18.01 -3.29 32.43
C GLY A 193 -18.10 -1.88 33.01
N SER A 194 -18.31 -0.86 32.18
CA SER A 194 -18.73 0.46 32.65
C SER A 194 -20.25 0.52 32.72
N GLU A 195 -20.80 0.60 33.93
CA GLU A 195 -22.26 0.73 34.13
C GLU A 195 -22.79 2.08 33.64
N ILE A 196 -21.97 3.13 33.75
CA ILE A 196 -22.30 4.50 33.35
C ILE A 196 -21.27 4.94 32.31
N PRO A 197 -21.50 4.65 31.01
CA PRO A 197 -20.58 5.06 29.95
C PRO A 197 -20.59 6.59 29.81
N ASP A 198 -19.41 7.19 29.90
CA ASP A 198 -19.21 8.64 29.83
C ASP A 198 -18.77 9.11 28.44
N GLY A 199 -18.39 8.19 27.55
CA GLY A 199 -17.90 8.51 26.21
C GLY A 199 -16.49 9.11 26.19
N ILE A 200 -15.72 8.95 27.29
CA ILE A 200 -14.38 9.49 27.46
C ILE A 200 -13.35 8.36 27.52
N VAL A 201 -12.29 8.46 26.72
CA VAL A 201 -11.19 7.49 26.79
C VAL A 201 -10.18 7.90 27.85
N GLY A 202 -10.44 7.48 29.09
CA GLY A 202 -9.48 7.49 30.19
C GLY A 202 -8.60 6.24 30.23
N SER A 203 -7.79 6.08 31.30
CA SER A 203 -6.74 5.05 31.35
C SER A 203 -7.33 3.66 31.50
N MET A 204 -8.44 3.55 32.25
CA MET A 204 -9.21 2.32 32.37
C MET A 204 -9.76 1.88 31.02
N THR A 205 -10.37 2.80 30.26
CA THR A 205 -10.89 2.52 28.92
C THR A 205 -9.76 2.08 27.98
N LEU A 206 -8.65 2.82 27.95
CA LEU A 206 -7.52 2.54 27.08
C LEU A 206 -6.82 1.22 27.43
N ALA A 207 -6.63 0.92 28.72
CA ALA A 207 -6.10 -0.36 29.18
C ALA A 207 -6.98 -1.53 28.75
N ARG A 208 -8.31 -1.34 28.81
CA ARG A 208 -9.26 -2.36 28.39
C ARG A 208 -9.26 -2.58 26.88
N ILE A 209 -9.13 -1.51 26.08
CA ILE A 209 -8.94 -1.61 24.62
C ILE A 209 -7.69 -2.43 24.34
N ALA A 210 -6.55 -2.06 24.94
CA ALA A 210 -5.28 -2.76 24.77
C ALA A 210 -5.40 -4.25 25.09
N ALA A 211 -5.99 -4.59 26.24
CA ALA A 211 -6.12 -5.97 26.71
C ALA A 211 -7.01 -6.86 25.82
N LEU A 212 -7.83 -6.27 24.95
CA LEU A 212 -8.66 -7.01 23.99
C LEU A 212 -7.99 -7.14 22.62
N LEU A 213 -7.08 -6.24 22.26
CA LEU A 213 -6.30 -6.34 21.03
C LEU A 213 -5.18 -7.39 21.12
N ASP A 214 -4.70 -7.67 22.34
CA ASP A 214 -3.67 -8.69 22.60
C ASP A 214 -4.20 -10.15 22.51
N ARG A 215 -5.49 -10.37 22.22
CA ARG A 215 -6.14 -11.69 22.21
C ARG A 215 -6.40 -12.19 20.80
#